data_AF-A0A2W2G6A2-F1
#
_entry.id   AF-A0A2W2G6A2-F1
#
_cell.length_a   1.000
_cell.length_b   1.000
_cell.length_c   1.000
_cell.angle_alpha   90.00
_cell.angle_beta   90.00
_cell.angle_gamma   90.00
#
_symmetry.space_group_name_H-M   'P 1'
#
loop_
_entity.id
_entity.type
_entity.pdbx_description
1 polymer ?
#
loop_
_entity_poly.entity_id
_entity_poly.type
_entity_poly.pdbx_seq_one_letter_code
_entity_poly.pdbx_strand_id
1 'polypeptide(L)'
;GRPAATSTCLLRQIAEAGDARIRAAYVPDTTTGTRWFAGASVWLKDPGAKKDARFLPFTTQEGADAYRAAHPKTRPVSYADAVAESGAR
;
A
#
# COMPACT_ATOMS: atom_id res chain seq x y z
N GLY A 1 -12.87 -9.02 -11.92
CA GLY A 1 -12.11 -7.89 -11.35
C GLY A 1 -10.97 -7.54 -12.29
N ARG A 2 -10.69 -6.26 -12.51
CA ARG A 2 -9.46 -5.83 -13.20
C ARG A 2 -8.28 -6.16 -12.27
N PRO A 3 -7.21 -6.84 -12.74
CA PRO A 3 -6.00 -6.98 -11.93
C PRO A 3 -5.57 -5.60 -11.45
N ALA A 4 -5.36 -5.43 -10.15
CA ALA A 4 -4.74 -4.21 -9.67
C ALA A 4 -3.31 -4.17 -10.22
N ALA A 5 -3.02 -3.22 -11.10
CA ALA A 5 -1.69 -3.06 -11.68
C ALA A 5 -0.65 -2.64 -10.62
N THR A 6 -1.12 -2.13 -9.48
CA THR A 6 -0.31 -1.60 -8.37
C THR A 6 -1.00 -1.82 -7.03
N SER A 7 -0.25 -1.73 -5.93
CA SER A 7 -0.79 -1.78 -4.56
C SER A 7 -1.81 -0.67 -4.29
N THR A 8 -1.62 0.53 -4.84
CA THR A 8 -2.60 1.63 -4.73
C THR A 8 -3.90 1.33 -5.50
N CYS A 9 -3.84 0.67 -6.66
CA CYS A 9 -5.06 0.22 -7.36
C CYS A 9 -5.83 -0.81 -6.54
N LEU A 10 -5.12 -1.71 -5.85
CA LEU A 10 -5.75 -2.70 -4.97
C LEU A 10 -6.46 -2.01 -3.80
N LEU A 11 -5.79 -1.10 -3.10
CA LEU A 11 -6.38 -0.35 -1.98
C LEU A 11 -7.66 0.38 -2.40
N ARG A 12 -7.68 0.97 -3.61
CA ARG A 12 -8.87 1.63 -4.15
C ARG A 12 -10.02 0.65 -4.36
N GLN A 13 -9.75 -0.54 -4.89
CA GLN A 13 -10.77 -1.58 -5.05
C GLN A 13 -11.33 -2.05 -3.70
N ILE A 14 -10.49 -2.12 -2.67
CA ILE A 14 -10.92 -2.45 -1.29
C ILE A 14 -11.82 -1.34 -0.74
N ALA A 15 -11.43 -0.08 -0.90
CA ALA A 15 -12.24 1.07 -0.49
C ALA A 15 -13.62 1.09 -1.17
N GLU A 16 -13.68 0.75 -2.47
CA GLU A 16 -14.92 0.69 -3.25
C GLU A 16 -15.81 -0.50 -2.86
N ALA A 17 -15.22 -1.66 -2.52
CA ALA A 17 -15.96 -2.87 -2.17
C ALA A 17 -16.55 -2.83 -0.74
N GLY A 18 -15.91 -2.06 0.15
CA GLY A 18 -16.14 -2.06 1.59
C GLY A 18 -15.48 -3.26 2.28
N ASP A 19 -14.84 -3.03 3.43
CA ASP A 19 -14.00 -4.01 4.14
C ASP A 19 -14.70 -5.35 4.41
N ALA A 20 -16.01 -5.34 4.64
CA ALA A 20 -16.79 -6.55 4.96
C ALA A 20 -16.84 -7.60 3.83
N ARG A 21 -16.41 -7.28 2.60
CA ARG A 21 -16.40 -8.24 1.47
C ARG A 21 -15.04 -8.85 1.13
N ILE A 22 -13.93 -8.33 1.67
CA ILE A 22 -12.59 -8.79 1.30
C ILE A 22 -12.08 -9.80 2.33
N ARG A 23 -12.04 -11.09 1.96
CA ARG A 23 -11.53 -12.15 2.85
C ARG A 23 -10.02 -12.14 3.01
N ALA A 24 -9.30 -11.76 1.95
CA ALA A 24 -7.85 -11.59 1.96
C ALA A 24 -7.44 -10.74 0.76
N ALA A 25 -6.48 -9.84 0.97
CA ALA A 25 -5.83 -9.06 -0.07
C ALA A 25 -4.32 -9.25 0.05
N TYR A 26 -3.66 -9.50 -1.08
CA TYR A 26 -2.21 -9.70 -1.14
C TYR A 26 -1.55 -8.62 -1.95
N VAL A 27 -0.41 -8.12 -1.48
CA VAL A 27 0.40 -7.11 -2.14
C VAL A 27 1.85 -7.57 -2.22
N PRO A 28 2.57 -7.24 -3.31
CA PRO A 28 4.01 -7.44 -3.36
C PRO A 28 4.71 -6.39 -2.49
N ASP A 29 5.63 -6.83 -1.66
CA ASP A 29 6.60 -5.98 -0.96
C ASP A 29 7.32 -5.06 -1.96
N THR A 30 7.46 -3.79 -1.60
CA THR A 30 7.99 -2.74 -2.49
C THR A 30 9.44 -2.99 -2.91
N THR A 31 10.24 -3.66 -2.07
CA THR A 31 11.66 -3.87 -2.30
C THR A 31 11.94 -5.26 -2.89
N THR A 32 11.28 -6.28 -2.38
CA THR A 32 11.57 -7.69 -2.68
C THR A 32 10.58 -8.32 -3.64
N GLY A 33 9.39 -7.73 -3.82
CA GLY A 33 8.31 -8.31 -4.63
C GLY A 33 7.58 -9.48 -3.96
N THR A 34 8.02 -9.91 -2.77
CA THR A 34 7.39 -11.00 -2.00
C THR A 34 5.94 -10.66 -1.70
N ARG A 35 5.01 -11.57 -2.02
CA ARG A 35 3.59 -11.34 -1.74
C ARG A 35 3.30 -11.54 -0.26
N TRP A 36 2.63 -10.57 0.35
CA TRP A 36 2.22 -10.58 1.75
C TRP A 36 0.80 -10.08 1.94
N PHE A 37 0.22 -10.31 3.12
CA PHE A 37 -1.11 -9.82 3.47
C PHE A 37 -1.12 -8.30 3.60
N ALA A 38 -1.98 -7.64 2.82
CA ALA A 38 -2.09 -6.19 2.81
C ALA A 38 -2.36 -5.59 4.20
N GLY A 39 -3.23 -6.25 4.99
CA GLY A 39 -3.56 -5.81 6.35
C GLY A 39 -2.45 -6.02 7.38
N ALA A 40 -1.43 -6.84 7.07
CA ALA A 40 -0.29 -7.09 7.94
C ALA A 40 1.01 -6.42 7.46
N SER A 41 0.96 -5.73 6.32
CA SER A 41 2.10 -4.98 5.78
C SER A 41 2.30 -3.66 6.54
N VAL A 42 3.55 -3.23 6.61
CA VAL A 42 3.91 -1.85 6.95
C VAL A 42 3.65 -0.98 5.72
N TRP A 43 2.93 0.12 5.86
CA TRP A 43 2.56 0.98 4.75
C TRP A 43 3.23 2.34 4.83
N LEU A 44 3.77 2.76 3.69
CA LEU A 44 4.27 4.10 3.48
C LEU A 44 3.48 4.80 2.37
N LYS A 45 3.43 6.13 2.46
CA LYS A 45 2.98 7.01 1.40
C LYS A 45 4.16 7.83 0.88
N ASP A 46 4.58 7.58 -0.36
CA ASP A 46 5.58 8.39 -1.06
C ASP A 46 4.87 9.42 -1.98
N PRO A 47 4.87 10.73 -1.63
CA PRO A 47 4.28 11.75 -2.49
C PRO A 47 5.08 12.00 -3.79
N GLY A 48 6.32 11.53 -3.89
CA GLY A 48 7.14 11.59 -5.10
C GLY A 48 6.84 10.47 -6.12
N ALA A 49 6.16 9.39 -5.68
CA ALA A 49 5.71 8.32 -6.56
C ALA A 49 4.47 8.73 -7.36
N LYS A 50 4.19 8.00 -8.46
CA LYS A 50 2.99 8.22 -9.28
C LYS A 50 1.73 8.09 -8.41
N LYS A 51 0.66 8.87 -8.69
CA LYS A 51 -0.59 8.87 -7.89
C LYS A 51 -1.17 7.45 -7.73
N ASP A 52 -1.01 6.62 -8.74
CA ASP A 52 -1.47 5.23 -8.79
C ASP A 52 -0.46 4.22 -8.21
N ALA A 53 0.64 4.66 -7.61
CA ALA A 53 1.65 3.79 -6.99
C ALA A 53 2.22 4.36 -5.67
N ARG A 54 1.61 5.41 -5.11
CA ARG A 54 2.14 6.15 -3.95
C ARG A 54 2.01 5.44 -2.60
N PHE A 55 1.15 4.43 -2.49
CA PHE A 55 1.03 3.60 -1.30
C PHE A 55 1.87 2.34 -1.47
N LEU A 56 2.88 2.22 -0.63
CA LEU A 56 3.97 1.26 -0.75
C LEU A 56 3.95 0.31 0.46
N PRO A 57 3.66 -0.98 0.25
CA PRO A 57 3.70 -1.97 1.31
C PRO A 57 5.10 -2.54 1.51
N PHE A 58 5.42 -2.88 2.75
CA PHE A 58 6.64 -3.54 3.18
C PHE A 58 6.28 -4.69 4.11
N THR A 59 7.08 -5.75 4.05
CA THR A 59 6.97 -6.92 4.94
C THR A 59 7.56 -6.65 6.32
N THR A 60 8.51 -5.72 6.43
CA THR A 60 9.19 -5.38 7.69
C THR A 60 9.28 -3.86 7.89
N GLN A 61 9.37 -3.46 9.17
CA GLN A 61 9.61 -2.06 9.55
C GLN A 61 11.00 -1.61 9.07
N GLU A 62 12.01 -2.48 9.15
CA GLU A 62 13.38 -2.20 8.69
C GLU A 62 13.43 -1.87 7.19
N GLY A 63 12.68 -2.61 6.35
CA GLY A 63 12.60 -2.31 4.92
C GLY A 63 11.92 -0.97 4.64
N ALA A 64 10.87 -0.65 5.39
CA ALA A 64 10.19 0.65 5.29
C ALA A 64 11.11 1.81 5.71
N ASP A 65 11.88 1.65 6.79
CA ASP A 65 12.80 2.69 7.25
C ASP A 65 13.99 2.88 6.32
N ALA A 66 14.53 1.80 5.75
CA ALA A 66 15.54 1.87 4.70
C ALA A 66 15.02 2.65 3.47
N TYR A 67 13.77 2.40 3.05
CA TYR A 67 13.14 3.17 1.97
C TYR A 67 13.01 4.66 2.34
N ARG A 68 12.55 4.99 3.55
CA ARG A 68 12.41 6.39 4.01
C ARG A 68 13.75 7.13 4.08
N ALA A 69 14.84 6.44 4.42
CA ALA A 69 16.17 7.04 4.43
C ALA A 69 16.59 7.54 3.03
N ALA A 70 16.22 6.81 1.97
CA ALA A 70 16.45 7.22 0.59
C ALA A 70 15.35 8.15 0.03
N HIS A 71 14.15 8.12 0.62
CA HIS A 71 12.98 8.89 0.19
C HIS A 71 12.45 9.75 1.34
N PRO A 72 13.09 10.90 1.66
CA PRO A 72 12.82 11.65 2.89
C PRO A 72 11.43 12.29 2.98
N LYS A 73 10.70 12.39 1.86
CA LYS A 73 9.30 12.88 1.83
C LYS A 73 8.28 11.78 2.14
N THR A 74 8.73 10.53 2.23
CA THR A 74 7.88 9.37 2.48
C THR A 74 7.48 9.30 3.95
N ARG A 75 6.19 9.13 4.19
CA ARG A 75 5.62 9.04 5.55
C ARG A 75 4.99 7.68 5.82
N PRO A 76 5.01 7.19 7.08
CA PRO A 76 4.17 6.08 7.46
C PRO A 76 2.69 6.43 7.32
N VAL A 77 1.88 5.42 7.03
CA VAL A 77 0.41 5.51 6.97
C VAL A 77 -0.16 4.19 7.48
N SER A 78 -1.28 4.22 8.20
CA SER A 78 -1.94 2.98 8.60
C SER A 78 -2.55 2.29 7.37
N TYR A 79 -2.79 0.98 7.43
CA TYR A 79 -3.50 0.29 6.36
C TYR A 79 -4.90 0.89 6.11
N ALA A 80 -5.65 1.19 7.18
CA ALA A 80 -6.97 1.79 7.09
C ALA A 80 -6.93 3.18 6.42
N ASP A 81 -5.98 4.03 6.79
CA ASP A 81 -5.80 5.34 6.15
C ASP A 81 -5.36 5.19 4.69
N ALA A 82 -4.50 4.21 4.38
CA ALA A 82 -4.09 3.94 3.01
C ALA A 82 -5.29 3.52 2.13
N VAL A 83 -6.18 2.66 2.65
CA VAL A 83 -7.45 2.30 1.99
C VAL A 83 -8.31 3.56 1.79
N ALA A 84 -8.59 4.31 2.86
CA ALA A 84 -9.43 5.51 2.80
C ALA A 84 -8.90 6.58 1.83
N GLU A 85 -7.62 6.93 1.94
CA GLU A 85 -6.96 7.93 1.09
C GLU A 85 -6.79 7.48 -0.37
N SER A 86 -6.83 6.17 -0.65
CA SER A 86 -6.76 5.64 -2.03
C SER A 86 -8.10 5.74 -2.78
N GLY A 87 -9.20 5.74 -2.03
CA GLY A 87 -10.57 5.92 -2.53
C GLY A 87 -11.02 7.38 -2.59
N ALA A 88 -10.37 8.29 -1.87
CA ALA A 88 -10.58 9.72 -1.99
C ALA A 88 -10.18 10.21 -3.40
N ARG A 89 -11.12 10.84 -4.12
CA ARG A 89 -10.95 11.31 -5.51
C ARG A 89 -9.88 12.40 -5.63
#